data_AF-A0AA88Y318-F1
#
_entry.id   AF-A0AA88Y318-F1
#
_cell.length_a   1.000
_cell.length_b   1.000
_cell.length_c   1.000
_cell.angle_alpha   90.00
_cell.angle_beta   90.00
_cell.angle_gamma   90.00
#
_symmetry.space_group_name_H-M   'P 1'
#
loop_
_entity.id
_entity.type
_entity.pdbx_description
1 polymer ?
#
loop_
_entity_poly.entity_id
_entity_poly.type
_entity_poly.pdbx_seq_one_letter_code
_entity_poly.pdbx_strand_id
1 'polypeptide(L)'
;LWYLDLEMNFSFVFFISVFVDAGPRCTGNPKMYNGKMCASTTRYNDYHKGACGCGPASGDSQFGWNHDHFVTAPNQYFFDEHDKHWCGNNCGRCVKLTTTGGYVDGQGGPTGGGQSHVFMVTNLCPNEYPNQHWCNQDRNRNNDYGYKMHFDLENGAGQIGRLGWNNPEVTVEIVNCYGVFVDAGPRCTGNPKMYNGKMCASTTRYADYHKGACGCGDAHGDSQFGWNHDHFVTAPNQYFFDRYNKGWCGESCGKCVKLTTTGGYVDGQGGPTGAGQSHVFMVTNLCPNVYPNQHWCNQDAHRNNDYGYKMHFDLENGAGQIARLGWNNPEVTVEIVGCGGYNTPNSGMYQQCQCAHQGKRSLNNTTFN
;
A
#
# COMPACT_ATOMS: atom_id res chain seq x y z
N LEU A 1 -28.06 19.65 -74.41
CA LEU A 1 -28.12 18.36 -73.71
C LEU A 1 -27.38 18.50 -72.39
N TRP A 2 -28.13 18.32 -71.29
CA TRP A 2 -27.75 18.05 -69.89
C TRP A 2 -26.35 18.45 -69.41
N TYR A 3 -26.30 19.48 -68.55
CA TYR A 3 -25.25 19.67 -67.55
C TYR A 3 -25.77 19.08 -66.22
N LEU A 4 -24.97 18.21 -65.60
CA LEU A 4 -25.25 17.54 -64.33
C LEU A 4 -24.67 18.37 -63.19
N ASP A 5 -25.53 18.75 -62.24
CA ASP A 5 -25.17 19.28 -60.93
C ASP A 5 -24.49 18.22 -60.07
N LEU A 6 -23.43 18.62 -59.37
CA LEU A 6 -22.85 17.89 -58.25
C LEU A 6 -22.44 18.92 -57.18
N GLU A 7 -23.37 19.19 -56.27
CA GLU A 7 -23.10 19.88 -55.00
C GLU A 7 -22.29 18.96 -54.09
N MET A 8 -21.09 19.41 -53.69
CA MET A 8 -20.34 18.81 -52.58
C MET A 8 -20.46 19.71 -51.35
N ASN A 9 -21.32 19.32 -50.42
CA ASN A 9 -21.39 19.88 -49.07
C ASN A 9 -20.17 19.42 -48.25
N PHE A 10 -19.25 20.34 -47.96
CA PHE A 10 -18.21 20.13 -46.95
C PHE A 10 -18.71 20.65 -45.59
N SER A 11 -19.17 19.75 -44.72
CA SER A 11 -19.37 20.08 -43.30
C SER A 11 -18.00 20.13 -42.60
N PHE A 12 -17.50 21.34 -42.36
CA PHE A 12 -16.41 21.57 -41.42
C PHE A 12 -16.94 21.42 -39.98
N VAL A 13 -16.66 20.27 -39.36
CA VAL A 13 -16.82 20.12 -37.91
C VAL A 13 -15.60 20.75 -37.24
N PHE A 14 -15.75 21.98 -36.76
CA PHE A 14 -14.80 22.57 -35.82
C PHE A 14 -14.94 21.85 -34.47
N PHE A 15 -14.02 20.94 -34.17
CA PHE A 15 -13.77 20.57 -32.78
C PHE A 15 -13.09 21.75 -32.11
N ILE A 16 -13.87 22.59 -31.42
CA ILE A 16 -13.33 23.50 -30.42
C ILE A 16 -12.88 22.63 -29.25
N SER A 17 -11.62 22.17 -29.30
CA SER A 17 -10.93 21.74 -28.09
C SER A 17 -10.79 22.98 -27.22
N VAL A 18 -11.72 23.17 -26.28
CA VAL A 18 -11.54 24.11 -25.19
C VAL A 18 -10.38 23.55 -24.36
N PHE A 19 -9.15 23.96 -24.69
CA PHE A 19 -8.04 23.83 -23.78
C PHE A 19 -8.40 24.70 -22.58
N VAL A 20 -8.96 24.07 -21.55
CA VAL A 20 -9.06 24.70 -20.24
C VAL A 20 -7.63 24.86 -19.77
N ASP A 21 -7.08 26.04 -19.99
CA ASP A 21 -5.75 26.42 -19.55
C ASP A 21 -5.72 26.29 -18.03
N ALA A 22 -5.13 25.20 -17.53
CA ALA A 22 -5.15 24.85 -16.13
C ALA A 22 -3.95 25.50 -15.43
N GLY A 23 -3.82 26.82 -15.55
CA GLY A 23 -2.81 27.60 -14.83
C GLY A 23 -2.94 27.49 -13.30
N PRO A 24 -2.17 28.28 -12.54
CA PRO A 24 -2.15 28.23 -11.09
C PRO A 24 -3.57 28.36 -10.49
N ARG A 25 -3.93 27.47 -9.56
CA ARG A 25 -5.21 27.51 -8.84
C ARG A 25 -5.09 28.22 -7.51
N CYS A 26 -3.89 28.25 -6.92
CA CYS A 26 -3.65 28.96 -5.68
C CYS A 26 -3.49 30.46 -5.91
N THR A 27 -4.10 31.23 -5.01
CA THR A 27 -4.16 32.70 -5.07
C THR A 27 -3.70 33.31 -3.75
N GLY A 28 -3.39 34.60 -3.75
CA GLY A 28 -2.94 35.35 -2.56
C GLY A 28 -1.43 35.34 -2.33
N ASN A 29 -1.01 35.97 -1.22
CA ASN A 29 0.37 36.06 -0.77
C ASN A 29 0.43 35.88 0.77
N PRO A 30 0.84 34.71 1.29
CA PRO A 30 1.27 33.52 0.55
C PRO A 30 0.13 32.85 -0.22
N LYS A 31 0.46 32.07 -1.24
CA LYS A 31 -0.52 31.34 -2.05
C LYS A 31 -1.29 30.30 -1.22
N MET A 32 -2.61 30.33 -1.33
CA MET A 32 -3.55 29.44 -0.63
C MET A 32 -4.58 28.84 -1.60
N TYR A 33 -5.11 27.67 -1.25
CA TYR A 33 -6.23 27.03 -1.95
C TYR A 33 -7.17 26.37 -0.94
N ASN A 34 -8.44 26.76 -0.94
CA ASN A 34 -9.45 26.31 0.02
C ASN A 34 -8.99 26.39 1.50
N GLY A 35 -8.33 27.50 1.85
CA GLY A 35 -7.84 27.75 3.21
C GLY A 35 -6.58 26.96 3.59
N LYS A 36 -6.02 26.14 2.70
CA LYS A 36 -4.75 25.43 2.92
C LYS A 36 -3.59 26.14 2.22
N MET A 37 -2.40 26.04 2.82
CA MET A 37 -1.17 26.59 2.24
C MET A 37 -0.77 25.82 1.00
N CYS A 38 -0.40 26.55 -0.05
CA CYS A 38 0.10 25.94 -1.28
C CYS A 38 1.62 25.88 -1.32
N ALA A 39 2.11 24.89 -2.05
CA ALA A 39 3.50 24.74 -2.43
C ALA A 39 3.61 24.45 -3.92
N SER A 40 4.75 24.83 -4.50
CA SER A 40 5.16 24.32 -5.80
C SER A 40 5.93 23.01 -5.63
N THR A 41 5.95 22.19 -6.67
CA THR A 41 6.72 20.95 -6.69
C THR A 41 7.57 20.86 -7.95
N THR A 42 8.74 20.26 -7.83
CA THR A 42 9.57 19.80 -8.95
C THR A 42 9.96 18.35 -8.70
N ARG A 43 10.73 17.76 -9.62
CA ARG A 43 11.23 16.40 -9.49
C ARG A 43 12.75 16.42 -9.45
N TYR A 44 13.33 15.59 -8.61
CA TYR A 44 14.76 15.34 -8.61
C TYR A 44 15.06 13.83 -8.68
N ASN A 45 16.31 13.53 -9.01
CA ASN A 45 16.87 12.19 -8.99
C ASN A 45 18.37 12.35 -8.83
N ASP A 46 18.84 12.29 -7.59
CA ASP A 46 20.22 12.62 -7.26
C ASP A 46 21.04 11.39 -6.79
N TYR A 47 20.36 10.29 -6.44
CA TYR A 47 20.97 9.06 -5.90
C TYR A 47 21.78 9.24 -4.61
N HIS A 48 21.64 10.39 -3.96
CA HIS A 48 22.39 10.76 -2.76
C HIS A 48 21.58 10.45 -1.50
N LYS A 49 22.25 10.11 -0.40
CA LYS A 49 21.57 9.84 0.89
C LYS A 49 20.79 11.03 1.45
N GLY A 50 20.96 12.19 0.83
CA GLY A 50 20.27 13.43 1.16
C GLY A 50 20.73 14.05 2.48
N ALA A 51 20.29 15.28 2.71
CA ALA A 51 20.62 16.08 3.89
C ALA A 51 20.18 15.47 5.22
N CYS A 52 19.27 14.48 5.22
CA CYS A 52 18.88 13.75 6.43
C CYS A 52 19.74 12.51 6.70
N GLY A 53 20.69 12.18 5.83
CA GLY A 53 21.59 11.04 6.02
C GLY A 53 20.92 9.67 5.82
N CYS A 54 19.94 9.56 4.94
CA CYS A 54 19.21 8.33 4.62
C CYS A 54 20.02 7.39 3.70
N GLY A 55 21.18 6.95 4.19
CA GLY A 55 22.09 6.03 3.51
C GLY A 55 23.12 5.43 4.47
N PRO A 56 24.06 4.59 3.97
CA PRO A 56 25.10 3.99 4.81
C PRO A 56 25.96 5.05 5.53
N ALA A 57 26.53 4.66 6.66
CA ALA A 57 27.36 5.56 7.49
C ALA A 57 28.60 6.08 6.72
N SER A 58 29.18 5.24 5.86
CA SER A 58 30.24 5.62 4.93
C SER A 58 29.70 5.78 3.51
N GLY A 59 30.13 6.84 2.83
CA GLY A 59 29.70 7.15 1.46
C GLY A 59 28.46 8.03 1.39
N ASP A 60 28.00 8.24 0.16
CA ASP A 60 26.91 9.16 -0.18
C ASP A 60 25.75 8.47 -0.90
N SER A 61 25.80 7.14 -1.03
CA SER A 61 24.72 6.39 -1.67
C SER A 61 23.47 6.38 -0.80
N GLN A 62 22.31 6.59 -1.41
CA GLN A 62 21.05 6.44 -0.71
C GLN A 62 20.68 4.98 -0.41
N PHE A 63 19.85 4.76 0.60
CA PHE A 63 19.19 3.46 0.75
C PHE A 63 18.22 3.20 -0.41
N GLY A 64 18.01 1.93 -0.76
CA GLY A 64 17.11 1.54 -1.84
C GLY A 64 15.70 2.15 -1.67
N TRP A 65 15.20 2.17 -0.43
CA TRP A 65 13.90 2.76 -0.13
C TRP A 65 13.84 4.27 -0.41
N ASN A 66 14.94 5.02 -0.24
CA ASN A 66 14.95 6.46 -0.52
C ASN A 66 14.75 6.73 -2.02
N HIS A 67 15.14 5.78 -2.88
CA HIS A 67 15.05 5.90 -4.34
C HIS A 67 13.66 5.63 -4.91
N ASP A 68 12.95 4.65 -4.36
CA ASP A 68 11.70 4.13 -4.92
C ASP A 68 10.44 4.50 -4.13
N HIS A 69 10.59 5.20 -3.00
CA HIS A 69 9.48 5.67 -2.17
C HIS A 69 9.13 7.15 -2.38
N PHE A 70 8.01 7.58 -1.78
CA PHE A 70 7.60 8.98 -1.75
C PHE A 70 8.41 9.73 -0.69
N VAL A 71 9.55 10.27 -1.12
CA VAL A 71 10.39 11.17 -0.33
C VAL A 71 10.52 12.52 -1.00
N THR A 72 10.93 13.52 -0.24
CA THR A 72 11.02 14.90 -0.72
C THR A 72 12.18 15.68 -0.10
N ALA A 73 12.64 16.66 -0.87
CA ALA A 73 13.57 17.70 -0.49
C ALA A 73 12.82 19.05 -0.40
N PRO A 74 12.34 19.47 0.79
CA PRO A 74 11.73 20.79 0.95
C PRO A 74 12.76 21.92 0.85
N ASN A 75 12.28 23.14 0.59
CA ASN A 75 13.11 24.34 0.68
C ASN A 75 13.66 24.57 2.10
N GLN A 76 14.77 25.32 2.20
CA GLN A 76 15.52 25.54 3.45
C GLN A 76 14.64 25.98 4.62
N TYR A 77 13.75 26.95 4.43
CA TYR A 77 12.86 27.43 5.50
C TYR A 77 11.98 26.32 6.10
N PHE A 78 11.50 25.39 5.29
CA PHE A 78 10.76 24.23 5.79
C PHE A 78 11.71 23.14 6.30
N PHE A 79 12.85 22.89 5.66
CA PHE A 79 13.80 21.86 6.12
C PHE A 79 14.32 22.15 7.54
N ASP A 80 14.80 23.37 7.76
CA ASP A 80 15.30 23.86 9.03
C ASP A 80 15.26 25.39 9.08
N GLU A 81 14.50 25.95 10.01
CA GLU A 81 14.34 27.39 10.18
C GLU A 81 15.59 28.12 10.68
N HIS A 82 16.61 27.37 11.12
CA HIS A 82 17.91 27.88 11.59
C HIS A 82 19.04 27.63 10.57
N ASP A 83 18.69 27.39 9.31
CA ASP A 83 19.64 27.30 8.19
C ASP A 83 20.62 26.12 8.32
N LYS A 84 20.23 25.03 9.00
CA LYS A 84 21.01 23.79 8.93
C LYS A 84 20.82 23.16 7.56
N HIS A 85 21.92 22.80 6.92
CA HIS A 85 21.93 22.06 5.66
C HIS A 85 22.09 20.54 5.83
N TRP A 86 22.28 20.07 7.07
CA TRP A 86 22.44 18.65 7.41
C TRP A 86 21.69 18.33 8.70
N CYS A 87 20.96 17.22 8.73
CA CYS A 87 20.10 16.80 9.84
C CYS A 87 19.18 17.92 10.35
N GLY A 88 18.45 18.57 9.42
CA GLY A 88 17.50 19.63 9.74
C GLY A 88 16.37 19.16 10.67
N ASN A 89 15.76 20.11 11.38
CA ASN A 89 14.70 19.85 12.37
C ASN A 89 13.48 19.10 11.80
N ASN A 90 13.26 19.17 10.48
CA ASN A 90 12.16 18.48 9.81
C ASN A 90 12.58 17.19 9.09
N CYS A 91 13.83 16.72 9.26
CA CYS A 91 14.22 15.38 8.78
C CYS A 91 13.33 14.27 9.36
N GLY A 92 12.89 13.37 8.50
CA GLY A 92 11.98 12.26 8.85
C GLY A 92 10.53 12.69 9.12
N ARG A 93 10.20 13.99 9.02
CA ARG A 93 8.79 14.43 9.08
C ARG A 93 8.08 14.11 7.78
N CYS A 94 6.76 13.96 7.85
CA CYS A 94 5.93 13.69 6.70
C CYS A 94 4.97 14.83 6.37
N VAL A 95 4.78 15.04 5.07
CA VAL A 95 3.85 16.03 4.52
C VAL A 95 2.90 15.34 3.57
N LYS A 96 1.60 15.58 3.74
CA LYS A 96 0.58 15.20 2.78
C LYS A 96 0.45 16.32 1.75
N LEU A 97 0.82 16.01 0.51
CA LEU A 97 0.66 16.88 -0.63
C LEU A 97 -0.60 16.48 -1.39
N THR A 98 -1.50 17.43 -1.63
CA THR A 98 -2.73 17.21 -2.39
C THR A 98 -2.78 18.13 -3.59
N THR A 99 -2.89 17.58 -4.80
CA THR A 99 -2.91 18.35 -6.04
C THR A 99 -4.10 19.30 -6.08
N THR A 100 -3.88 20.54 -6.50
CA THR A 100 -4.98 21.51 -6.71
C THR A 100 -5.62 21.35 -8.08
N GLY A 101 -4.92 20.69 -8.99
CA GLY A 101 -5.23 20.63 -10.41
C GLY A 101 -4.62 21.77 -11.23
N GLY A 102 -3.87 22.68 -10.59
CA GLY A 102 -3.05 23.69 -11.24
C GLY A 102 -1.57 23.29 -11.29
N TYR A 103 -0.77 24.13 -11.94
CA TYR A 103 0.68 24.05 -12.00
C TYR A 103 1.27 25.47 -12.14
N VAL A 104 2.59 25.59 -12.00
CA VAL A 104 3.29 26.85 -12.30
C VAL A 104 3.44 27.00 -13.82
N ASP A 105 3.00 28.14 -14.38
CA ASP A 105 2.98 28.37 -15.82
C ASP A 105 4.36 28.16 -16.47
N GLY A 106 4.40 27.35 -17.52
CA GLY A 106 5.63 27.00 -18.23
C GLY A 106 6.57 26.03 -17.50
N GLN A 107 6.24 25.61 -16.28
CA GLN A 107 7.09 24.77 -15.44
C GLN A 107 6.47 23.40 -15.12
N GLY A 108 5.24 23.13 -15.55
CA GLY A 108 4.52 21.89 -15.25
C GLY A 108 3.45 21.58 -16.28
N GLY A 109 2.52 20.69 -15.92
CA GLY A 109 1.40 20.35 -16.78
C GLY A 109 0.15 19.88 -16.04
N PRO A 110 -0.97 19.72 -16.76
CA PRO A 110 -2.25 19.39 -16.17
C PRO A 110 -2.16 18.12 -15.33
N THR A 111 -2.56 18.22 -14.06
CA THR A 111 -2.64 17.09 -13.13
C THR A 111 -4.07 17.03 -12.58
N GLY A 112 -4.63 15.84 -12.35
CA GLY A 112 -5.95 15.72 -11.74
C GLY A 112 -5.96 16.34 -10.34
N GLY A 113 -6.92 17.20 -10.03
CA GLY A 113 -7.07 17.80 -8.70
C GLY A 113 -7.58 16.80 -7.66
N GLY A 114 -7.15 16.98 -6.40
CA GLY A 114 -7.60 16.17 -5.26
C GLY A 114 -6.83 14.87 -5.04
N GLN A 115 -5.79 14.58 -5.82
CA GLN A 115 -4.92 13.43 -5.58
C GLN A 115 -3.99 13.73 -4.40
N SER A 116 -4.00 12.87 -3.39
CA SER A 116 -3.17 13.04 -2.20
C SER A 116 -2.13 11.94 -2.07
N HIS A 117 -0.88 12.34 -1.83
CA HIS A 117 0.20 11.44 -1.43
C HIS A 117 0.96 12.04 -0.27
N VAL A 118 1.57 11.17 0.55
CA VAL A 118 2.35 11.59 1.70
C VAL A 118 3.82 11.32 1.42
N PHE A 119 4.65 12.31 1.69
CA PHE A 119 6.09 12.31 1.41
C PHE A 119 6.85 12.48 2.71
N MET A 120 7.95 11.73 2.86
CA MET A 120 8.88 11.93 3.97
C MET A 120 10.02 12.86 3.55
N VAL A 121 10.40 13.77 4.44
CA VAL A 121 11.56 14.65 4.26
C VAL A 121 12.84 13.86 4.49
N THR A 122 13.63 13.65 3.43
CA THR A 122 14.92 12.95 3.50
C THR A 122 16.09 13.78 2.97
N ASN A 123 15.79 14.88 2.29
CA ASN A 123 16.80 15.74 1.69
C ASN A 123 16.44 17.22 1.89
N LEU A 124 17.29 18.11 1.42
CA LEU A 124 17.10 19.55 1.38
C LEU A 124 17.11 19.98 -0.09
N CYS A 125 16.18 20.83 -0.50
CA CYS A 125 16.33 21.55 -1.76
C CYS A 125 17.22 22.79 -1.54
N PRO A 126 18.46 22.80 -2.05
CA PRO A 126 19.39 23.90 -1.80
C PRO A 126 18.97 25.15 -2.59
N ASN A 127 19.26 26.33 -2.04
CA ASN A 127 19.15 27.60 -2.76
C ASN A 127 20.38 27.83 -3.65
N GLU A 128 20.64 26.89 -4.54
CA GLU A 128 21.78 26.86 -5.46
C GLU A 128 21.29 26.57 -6.87
N TYR A 129 22.12 26.84 -7.89
CA TYR A 129 21.73 26.56 -9.27
C TYR A 129 21.53 25.04 -9.44
N PRO A 130 20.44 24.57 -10.08
CA PRO A 130 19.38 25.33 -10.78
C PRO A 130 18.13 25.66 -9.94
N ASN A 131 18.13 25.36 -8.65
CA ASN A 131 16.98 25.43 -7.74
C ASN A 131 16.71 26.83 -7.16
N GLN A 132 17.50 27.85 -7.50
CA GLN A 132 17.38 29.21 -6.96
C GLN A 132 15.97 29.80 -7.10
N HIS A 133 15.29 29.56 -8.22
CA HIS A 133 13.94 30.09 -8.44
C HIS A 133 12.85 29.35 -7.65
N TRP A 134 13.17 28.16 -7.14
CA TRP A 134 12.24 27.25 -6.48
C TRP A 134 12.40 27.26 -4.96
N CYS A 135 13.65 27.32 -4.49
CA CYS A 135 14.05 27.02 -3.11
C CYS A 135 14.66 28.21 -2.36
N ASN A 136 14.57 29.42 -2.93
CA ASN A 136 15.03 30.66 -2.31
C ASN A 136 14.08 31.23 -1.23
N GLN A 137 13.08 30.50 -0.74
CA GLN A 137 12.20 31.02 0.31
C GLN A 137 12.92 31.13 1.65
N ASP A 138 12.57 32.18 2.39
CA ASP A 138 12.96 32.37 3.79
C ASP A 138 11.72 32.77 4.62
N ARG A 139 11.93 33.18 5.88
CA ARG A 139 10.84 33.58 6.77
C ARG A 139 9.96 34.70 6.22
N ASN A 140 10.51 35.62 5.42
CA ASN A 140 9.83 36.81 4.91
C ASN A 140 9.64 36.80 3.38
N ARG A 141 10.25 35.84 2.67
CA ARG A 141 10.25 35.74 1.22
C ARG A 141 9.53 34.49 0.72
N ASN A 142 8.76 34.63 -0.36
CA ASN A 142 8.26 33.51 -1.16
C ASN A 142 9.21 33.26 -2.33
N ASN A 143 9.06 32.13 -3.03
CA ASN A 143 9.87 31.92 -4.22
C ASN A 143 9.41 32.81 -5.37
N ASP A 144 10.13 32.73 -6.49
CA ASP A 144 9.89 33.57 -7.67
C ASP A 144 8.49 33.36 -8.27
N TYR A 145 7.82 32.27 -7.89
CA TYR A 145 6.46 31.92 -8.29
C TYR A 145 5.39 32.22 -7.22
N GLY A 146 5.78 32.84 -6.10
CA GLY A 146 4.87 33.29 -5.04
C GLY A 146 4.46 32.22 -4.01
N TYR A 147 5.13 31.07 -3.98
CA TYR A 147 4.87 30.01 -2.98
C TYR A 147 5.79 30.15 -1.77
N LYS A 148 5.23 29.94 -0.58
CA LYS A 148 5.98 29.98 0.69
C LYS A 148 6.79 28.71 0.95
N MET A 149 6.34 27.61 0.36
CA MET A 149 6.96 26.30 0.45
C MET A 149 7.20 25.74 -0.95
N HIS A 150 8.23 24.92 -1.06
CA HIS A 150 8.54 24.16 -2.27
C HIS A 150 9.05 22.78 -1.88
N PHE A 151 8.71 21.78 -2.69
CA PHE A 151 9.08 20.38 -2.49
C PHE A 151 9.63 19.79 -3.78
N ASP A 152 10.92 19.47 -3.78
CA ASP A 152 11.53 18.61 -4.78
C ASP A 152 11.13 17.16 -4.47
N LEU A 153 10.51 16.46 -5.42
CA LEU A 153 10.00 15.09 -5.23
C LEU A 153 10.96 14.09 -5.86
N GLU A 154 11.46 13.12 -5.09
CA GLU A 154 12.34 12.08 -5.64
C GLU A 154 11.56 11.23 -6.63
N ASN A 155 12.12 11.07 -7.83
CA ASN A 155 11.50 10.33 -8.92
C ASN A 155 12.47 9.35 -9.56
N GLY A 156 13.50 8.91 -8.84
CA GLY A 156 14.52 8.04 -9.38
C GLY A 156 13.99 6.69 -9.87
N ALA A 157 12.96 6.14 -9.22
CA ALA A 157 12.26 4.94 -9.68
C ALA A 157 11.01 5.23 -10.55
N GLY A 158 10.77 6.48 -10.95
CA GLY A 158 9.61 6.89 -11.74
C GLY A 158 8.28 6.96 -10.96
N GLN A 159 8.32 6.94 -9.64
CA GLN A 159 7.14 6.92 -8.76
C GLN A 159 6.23 8.15 -8.91
N ILE A 160 6.79 9.33 -9.12
CA ILE A 160 6.03 10.57 -9.35
C ILE A 160 5.41 10.56 -10.75
N GLY A 161 6.16 10.05 -11.73
CA GLY A 161 5.66 9.84 -13.09
C GLY A 161 4.45 8.90 -13.12
N ARG A 162 4.48 7.80 -12.35
CA ARG A 162 3.35 6.85 -12.23
C ARG A 162 2.09 7.46 -11.62
N LEU A 163 2.22 8.53 -10.82
CA LEU A 163 1.07 9.30 -10.34
C LEU A 163 0.48 10.23 -11.41
N GLY A 164 1.18 10.43 -12.53
CA GLY A 164 0.84 11.42 -13.53
C GLY A 164 1.13 12.86 -13.08
N TRP A 165 1.96 13.05 -12.04
CA TRP A 165 2.23 14.37 -11.45
C TRP A 165 3.31 15.11 -12.21
N ASN A 166 2.98 16.10 -13.03
CA ASN A 166 3.96 16.95 -13.72
C ASN A 166 4.08 18.33 -13.05
N ASN A 167 4.96 18.41 -12.04
CA ASN A 167 5.18 19.61 -11.22
C ASN A 167 3.86 20.26 -10.77
N PRO A 168 2.92 19.48 -10.19
CA PRO A 168 1.64 20.01 -9.80
C PRO A 168 1.80 21.07 -8.71
N GLU A 169 0.90 22.04 -8.73
CA GLU A 169 0.63 22.87 -7.56
C GLU A 169 -0.13 22.03 -6.52
N VAL A 170 0.31 22.06 -5.27
CA VAL A 170 -0.25 21.23 -4.19
C VAL A 170 -0.59 22.04 -2.96
N THR A 171 -1.55 21.58 -2.16
CA THR A 171 -1.72 22.01 -0.77
C THR A 171 -0.91 21.14 0.16
N VAL A 172 -0.39 21.73 1.24
CA VAL A 172 0.47 21.07 2.22
C VAL A 172 -0.27 20.86 3.54
N GLU A 173 -0.12 19.67 4.11
CA GLU A 173 -0.56 19.34 5.46
C GLU A 173 0.55 18.53 6.16
N ILE A 174 1.02 19.00 7.31
CA ILE A 174 2.00 18.25 8.11
C ILE A 174 1.23 17.10 8.78
N VAL A 175 1.67 15.87 8.53
CA VAL A 175 1.01 14.67 9.02
C VAL A 175 2.02 13.75 9.69
N ASN A 176 1.52 12.83 10.50
CA ASN A 176 2.36 11.72 10.94
C ASN A 176 2.71 10.84 9.74
N CYS A 177 3.87 10.21 9.76
CA CYS A 177 4.29 9.25 8.73
C CYS A 177 3.45 7.94 8.73
N TYR A 178 2.39 7.85 9.53
CA TYR A 178 1.49 6.72 9.52
C TYR A 178 0.80 6.58 8.16
N GLY A 179 1.16 5.53 7.42
CA GLY A 179 0.64 5.26 6.08
C GLY A 179 1.57 5.70 4.96
N VAL A 180 2.72 6.31 5.28
CA VAL A 180 3.85 6.45 4.36
C VAL A 180 4.69 5.19 4.50
N PHE A 181 5.06 4.64 3.36
CA PHE A 181 5.96 3.51 3.25
C PHE A 181 7.35 3.97 3.70
N VAL A 182 7.57 4.02 5.00
CA VAL A 182 8.87 4.13 5.64
C VAL A 182 8.94 2.94 6.54
N ASP A 183 9.84 2.01 6.22
CA ASP A 183 10.12 0.73 6.88
C ASP A 183 9.42 0.59 8.23
N ALA A 184 8.15 0.18 8.19
CA ALA A 184 7.47 -0.26 9.37
C ALA A 184 7.57 -1.76 9.27
N GLY A 185 8.64 -2.31 9.84
CA GLY A 185 8.70 -3.73 10.16
C GLY A 185 7.50 -4.16 11.02
N PRO A 186 7.61 -5.21 11.84
CA PRO A 186 6.46 -5.67 12.60
C PRO A 186 5.86 -4.56 13.48
N ARG A 187 4.58 -4.24 13.31
CA ARG A 187 3.86 -3.24 14.12
C ARG A 187 3.20 -3.86 15.33
N CYS A 188 2.92 -5.17 15.29
CA CYS A 188 2.45 -5.89 16.45
C CYS A 188 3.61 -6.12 17.43
N THR A 189 3.30 -5.96 18.71
CA THR A 189 4.27 -6.09 19.80
C THR A 189 3.81 -7.13 20.82
N GLY A 190 4.73 -7.57 21.68
CA GLY A 190 4.43 -8.55 22.74
C GLY A 190 4.55 -10.01 22.32
N ASN A 191 4.20 -10.90 23.24
CA ASN A 191 4.23 -12.35 23.08
C ASN A 191 2.97 -12.98 23.75
N PRO A 192 1.95 -13.39 22.97
CA PRO A 192 1.88 -13.33 21.51
C PRO A 192 1.79 -11.90 20.99
N LYS A 193 2.15 -11.70 19.71
CA LYS A 193 2.04 -10.40 19.05
C LYS A 193 0.60 -9.89 19.00
N MET A 194 0.41 -8.66 19.47
CA MET A 194 -0.88 -7.95 19.51
C MET A 194 -0.75 -6.56 18.88
N TYR A 195 -1.85 -6.04 18.33
CA TYR A 195 -1.95 -4.66 17.84
C TYR A 195 -3.28 -4.05 18.29
N ASN A 196 -3.20 -2.99 19.10
CA ASN A 196 -4.37 -2.32 19.70
C ASN A 196 -5.34 -3.31 20.38
N GLY A 197 -4.79 -4.25 21.15
CA GLY A 197 -5.57 -5.27 21.87
C GLY A 197 -6.11 -6.42 21.02
N LYS A 198 -5.86 -6.43 19.71
CA LYS A 198 -6.24 -7.53 18.81
C LYS A 198 -5.07 -8.46 18.55
N MET A 199 -5.36 -9.76 18.42
CA MET A 199 -4.36 -10.77 18.10
C MET A 199 -3.85 -10.61 16.68
N CYS A 200 -2.53 -10.68 16.50
CA CYS A 200 -1.91 -10.63 15.20
C CYS A 200 -1.57 -12.01 14.63
N ALA A 201 -1.52 -12.08 13.31
CA ALA A 201 -1.01 -13.20 12.56
C ALA A 201 -0.03 -12.73 11.48
N SER A 202 0.89 -13.61 11.11
CA SER A 202 1.63 -13.46 9.87
C SER A 202 0.86 -14.09 8.70
N THR A 203 1.16 -13.63 7.49
CA THR A 203 0.61 -14.20 6.27
C THR A 203 1.72 -14.51 5.28
N THR A 204 1.52 -15.54 4.47
CA THR A 204 2.26 -15.78 3.22
C THR A 204 1.26 -15.97 2.09
N ARG A 205 1.77 -16.16 0.88
CA ARG A 205 0.97 -16.55 -0.28
C ARG A 205 1.46 -17.88 -0.83
N TYR A 206 0.52 -18.72 -1.25
CA TYR A 206 0.81 -19.98 -1.91
C TYR A 206 -0.04 -20.16 -3.17
N ALA A 207 0.37 -21.13 -3.99
CA ALA A 207 -0.37 -21.62 -5.13
C ALA A 207 0.07 -23.07 -5.36
N ASP A 208 -0.71 -24.03 -4.88
CA ASP A 208 -0.35 -25.45 -4.93
C ASP A 208 -1.23 -26.29 -5.88
N TYR A 209 -2.40 -25.75 -6.26
CA TYR A 209 -3.39 -26.40 -7.13
C TYR A 209 -3.99 -27.71 -6.58
N HIS A 210 -3.72 -28.04 -5.32
CA HIS A 210 -4.21 -29.25 -4.68
C HIS A 210 -5.63 -29.07 -4.15
N LYS A 211 -6.36 -30.18 -3.99
CA LYS A 211 -7.72 -30.19 -3.43
C LYS A 211 -7.82 -29.60 -2.02
N GLY A 212 -6.71 -29.65 -1.30
CA GLY A 212 -6.57 -29.14 0.05
C GLY A 212 -7.19 -30.02 1.14
N ALA A 213 -6.74 -29.80 2.38
CA ALA A 213 -7.06 -30.62 3.54
C ALA A 213 -8.54 -30.57 4.00
N CYS A 214 -9.35 -29.66 3.47
CA CYS A 214 -10.80 -29.62 3.69
C CYS A 214 -11.61 -30.29 2.57
N GLY A 215 -10.94 -30.89 1.57
CA GLY A 215 -11.58 -31.66 0.52
C GLY A 215 -12.44 -30.83 -0.43
N CYS A 216 -11.99 -29.63 -0.79
CA CYS A 216 -12.73 -28.69 -1.64
C CYS A 216 -12.39 -28.89 -3.12
N GLY A 217 -12.73 -30.07 -3.62
CA GLY A 217 -12.52 -30.51 -4.99
C GLY A 217 -13.23 -31.83 -5.25
N ASP A 218 -12.99 -32.43 -6.42
CA ASP A 218 -13.67 -33.68 -6.79
C ASP A 218 -13.37 -34.81 -5.79
N ALA A 219 -14.38 -35.65 -5.55
CA ALA A 219 -14.29 -36.77 -4.61
C ALA A 219 -13.17 -37.76 -5.00
N HIS A 220 -12.93 -37.91 -6.30
CA HIS A 220 -11.89 -38.74 -6.87
C HIS A 220 -10.85 -37.85 -7.56
N GLY A 221 -9.63 -37.81 -7.02
CA GLY A 221 -8.55 -36.97 -7.53
C GLY A 221 -8.08 -35.92 -6.52
N ASP A 222 -7.17 -35.06 -6.98
CA ASP A 222 -6.52 -34.01 -6.17
C ASP A 222 -6.70 -32.61 -6.78
N SER A 223 -7.68 -32.45 -7.66
CA SER A 223 -7.99 -31.17 -8.28
C SER A 223 -8.94 -30.38 -7.39
N GLN A 224 -8.61 -29.11 -7.14
CA GLN A 224 -9.50 -28.18 -6.46
C GLN A 224 -10.67 -27.73 -7.35
N PHE A 225 -11.79 -27.34 -6.73
CA PHE A 225 -12.84 -26.62 -7.45
C PHE A 225 -12.33 -25.27 -7.97
N GLY A 226 -12.86 -24.80 -9.10
CA GLY A 226 -12.45 -23.51 -9.67
C GLY A 226 -12.54 -22.34 -8.69
N TRP A 227 -13.57 -22.33 -7.84
CA TRP A 227 -13.74 -21.29 -6.83
C TRP A 227 -12.69 -21.35 -5.71
N ASN A 228 -12.15 -22.53 -5.39
CA ASN A 228 -11.13 -22.65 -4.34
C ASN A 228 -9.80 -22.05 -4.80
N HIS A 229 -9.61 -21.86 -6.11
CA HIS A 229 -8.41 -21.28 -6.70
C HIS A 229 -8.42 -19.74 -6.77
N ASP A 230 -9.59 -19.12 -6.97
CA ASP A 230 -9.71 -17.68 -7.26
C ASP A 230 -10.43 -16.85 -6.18
N HIS A 231 -11.04 -17.51 -5.18
CA HIS A 231 -11.64 -16.86 -4.02
C HIS A 231 -10.63 -16.64 -2.89
N PHE A 232 -11.04 -15.86 -1.89
CA PHE A 232 -10.30 -15.67 -0.65
C PHE A 232 -10.43 -16.89 0.26
N VAL A 233 -9.50 -17.82 0.07
CA VAL A 233 -9.30 -19.00 0.92
C VAL A 233 -7.91 -19.02 1.55
N THR A 234 -7.76 -19.78 2.61
CA THR A 234 -6.50 -19.85 3.36
C THR A 234 -6.20 -21.26 3.89
N ALA A 235 -4.89 -21.53 4.03
CA ALA A 235 -4.32 -22.65 4.74
C ALA A 235 -3.69 -22.14 6.06
N PRO A 236 -4.40 -22.22 7.20
CA PRO A 236 -3.84 -21.79 8.48
C PRO A 236 -2.81 -22.79 9.01
N ASN A 237 -2.00 -22.34 9.98
CA ASN A 237 -1.07 -23.22 10.69
C ASN A 237 -1.79 -24.42 11.36
N GLN A 238 -1.06 -25.53 11.48
CA GLN A 238 -1.57 -26.82 11.96
C GLN A 238 -2.44 -26.75 13.23
N TYR A 239 -2.00 -26.00 14.25
CA TYR A 239 -2.75 -25.91 15.51
C TYR A 239 -4.08 -25.15 15.37
N PHE A 240 -4.14 -24.12 14.52
CA PHE A 240 -5.39 -23.43 14.21
C PHE A 240 -6.31 -24.30 13.34
N PHE A 241 -5.74 -25.02 12.37
CA PHE A 241 -6.47 -25.94 11.50
C PHE A 241 -7.17 -27.04 12.32
N ASP A 242 -6.41 -27.70 13.21
CA ASP A 242 -6.91 -28.73 14.11
C ASP A 242 -5.98 -28.89 15.33
N ARG A 243 -6.52 -28.63 16.52
CA ARG A 243 -5.77 -28.70 17.79
C ARG A 243 -5.26 -30.11 18.15
N TYR A 244 -5.78 -31.15 17.49
CA TYR A 244 -5.37 -32.54 17.67
C TYR A 244 -4.48 -33.03 16.51
N ASN A 245 -3.89 -32.10 15.75
CA ASN A 245 -2.92 -32.38 14.70
C ASN A 245 -3.48 -33.25 13.56
N LYS A 246 -4.79 -33.14 13.25
CA LYS A 246 -5.36 -33.78 12.06
C LYS A 246 -4.83 -33.09 10.80
N GLY A 247 -4.45 -33.88 9.80
CA GLY A 247 -4.08 -33.41 8.47
C GLY A 247 -5.24 -33.33 7.47
N TRP A 248 -6.44 -33.76 7.86
CA TRP A 248 -7.61 -33.87 6.99
C TRP A 248 -8.91 -33.61 7.78
N CYS A 249 -9.83 -32.83 7.20
CA CYS A 249 -11.07 -32.39 7.82
C CYS A 249 -10.87 -31.85 9.25
N GLY A 250 -9.95 -30.88 9.39
CA GLY A 250 -9.66 -30.22 10.65
C GLY A 250 -10.88 -29.52 11.27
N GLU A 251 -10.86 -29.30 12.58
CA GLU A 251 -11.90 -28.57 13.31
C GLU A 251 -12.21 -27.17 12.78
N SER A 252 -11.29 -26.55 12.05
CA SER A 252 -11.46 -25.20 11.49
C SER A 252 -11.82 -25.16 10.01
N CYS A 253 -11.94 -26.31 9.34
CA CYS A 253 -12.39 -26.35 7.95
C CYS A 253 -13.76 -25.65 7.78
N GLY A 254 -13.85 -24.77 6.77
CA GLY A 254 -15.04 -23.98 6.46
C GLY A 254 -15.25 -22.74 7.35
N LYS A 255 -14.50 -22.57 8.44
CA LYS A 255 -14.56 -21.33 9.25
C LYS A 255 -13.97 -20.16 8.45
N CYS A 256 -14.44 -18.95 8.77
CA CYS A 256 -13.94 -17.74 8.16
C CYS A 256 -13.22 -16.83 9.15
N VAL A 257 -12.14 -16.21 8.68
CA VAL A 257 -11.35 -15.23 9.42
C VAL A 257 -11.33 -13.92 8.66
N LYS A 258 -11.59 -12.81 9.36
CA LYS A 258 -11.36 -11.47 8.85
C LYS A 258 -9.93 -11.07 9.20
N LEU A 259 -9.13 -10.84 8.17
CA LEU A 259 -7.76 -10.36 8.30
C LEU A 259 -7.74 -8.87 7.99
N THR A 260 -7.19 -8.07 8.91
CA THR A 260 -7.05 -6.62 8.73
C THR A 260 -5.59 -6.20 8.82
N THR A 261 -5.05 -5.60 7.76
CA THR A 261 -3.64 -5.20 7.70
C THR A 261 -3.29 -4.18 8.77
N THR A 262 -2.18 -4.37 9.48
CA THR A 262 -1.65 -3.37 10.43
C THR A 262 -0.84 -2.30 9.71
N GLY A 263 -0.40 -2.61 8.49
CA GLY A 263 0.58 -1.87 7.72
C GLY A 263 2.04 -2.24 8.03
N GLY A 264 2.26 -3.23 8.91
CA GLY A 264 3.55 -3.86 9.13
C GLY A 264 3.74 -5.11 8.27
N TYR A 265 4.95 -5.65 8.29
CA TYR A 265 5.33 -6.93 7.69
C TYR A 265 6.52 -7.52 8.46
N VAL A 266 6.92 -8.75 8.15
CA VAL A 266 8.15 -9.33 8.69
C VAL A 266 9.33 -8.90 7.83
N ASP A 267 10.36 -8.31 8.44
CA ASP A 267 11.54 -7.79 7.76
C ASP A 267 12.19 -8.83 6.85
N GLY A 268 12.43 -8.45 5.58
CA GLY A 268 13.01 -9.33 4.56
C GLY A 268 12.10 -10.47 4.06
N GLN A 269 10.88 -10.60 4.59
CA GLN A 269 9.95 -11.70 4.29
C GLN A 269 8.59 -11.21 3.78
N GLY A 270 8.44 -9.91 3.61
CA GLY A 270 7.23 -9.28 3.09
C GLY A 270 7.54 -7.90 2.56
N GLY A 271 6.50 -7.10 2.41
CA GLY A 271 6.67 -5.71 2.03
C GLY A 271 5.52 -4.85 2.49
N PRO A 272 5.71 -3.53 2.39
CA PRO A 272 4.74 -2.55 2.82
C PRO A 272 3.35 -2.79 2.21
N THR A 273 2.32 -2.72 3.06
CA THR A 273 0.91 -2.85 2.66
C THR A 273 0.12 -1.75 3.35
N GLY A 274 -0.88 -1.15 2.70
CA GLY A 274 -1.72 -0.12 3.33
C GLY A 274 -2.42 -0.66 4.58
N ALA A 275 -2.39 0.07 5.70
CA ALA A 275 -3.04 -0.33 6.94
C ALA A 275 -4.58 -0.22 6.85
N GLY A 276 -5.30 -1.07 7.57
CA GLY A 276 -6.75 -1.05 7.68
C GLY A 276 -7.51 -1.70 6.52
N GLN A 277 -6.83 -2.34 5.57
CA GLN A 277 -7.48 -3.14 4.53
C GLN A 277 -7.97 -4.44 5.16
N SER A 278 -9.26 -4.78 4.95
CA SER A 278 -9.87 -5.96 5.55
C SER A 278 -10.50 -6.88 4.50
N HIS A 279 -10.18 -8.16 4.57
CA HIS A 279 -10.80 -9.20 3.75
C HIS A 279 -11.13 -10.43 4.60
N VAL A 280 -12.15 -11.18 4.18
CA VAL A 280 -12.58 -12.41 4.86
C VAL A 280 -12.12 -13.61 4.06
N PHE A 281 -11.45 -14.55 4.72
CA PHE A 281 -10.88 -15.75 4.12
C PHE A 281 -11.54 -16.99 4.73
N MET A 282 -11.88 -17.96 3.89
CA MET A 282 -12.37 -19.27 4.34
C MET A 282 -11.23 -20.27 4.48
N VAL A 283 -11.20 -21.04 5.56
CA VAL A 283 -10.25 -22.13 5.75
C VAL A 283 -10.62 -23.32 4.86
N THR A 284 -9.81 -23.62 3.86
CA THR A 284 -10.03 -24.76 2.93
C THR A 284 -8.84 -25.72 2.83
N ASN A 285 -7.68 -25.34 3.39
CA ASN A 285 -6.48 -26.17 3.36
C ASN A 285 -5.74 -26.09 4.70
N LEU A 286 -4.53 -26.68 4.78
CA LEU A 286 -3.67 -26.74 5.95
C LEU A 286 -2.27 -26.28 5.57
N CYS A 287 -1.67 -25.40 6.38
CA CYS A 287 -0.23 -25.18 6.37
C CYS A 287 0.43 -26.08 7.43
N PRO A 288 1.02 -27.22 7.05
CA PRO A 288 1.57 -28.18 8.01
C PRO A 288 2.91 -27.68 8.59
N ASN A 289 3.22 -28.10 9.83
CA ASN A 289 4.52 -27.85 10.45
C ASN A 289 5.60 -28.81 9.92
N VAL A 290 5.91 -28.70 8.63
CA VAL A 290 6.97 -29.45 7.95
C VAL A 290 7.67 -28.52 6.96
N TYR A 291 8.85 -28.89 6.48
CA TYR A 291 9.56 -28.12 5.45
C TYR A 291 8.67 -27.92 4.21
N PRO A 292 8.58 -26.71 3.62
CA PRO A 292 9.36 -25.48 3.93
C PRO A 292 8.71 -24.53 4.95
N ASN A 293 7.60 -24.92 5.59
CA ASN A 293 6.75 -24.02 6.37
C ASN A 293 7.17 -23.84 7.84
N GLN A 294 8.30 -24.41 8.25
CA GLN A 294 8.71 -24.54 9.65
C GLN A 294 8.89 -23.18 10.36
N HIS A 295 9.19 -22.12 9.63
CA HIS A 295 9.35 -20.78 10.21
C HIS A 295 8.00 -20.06 10.42
N TRP A 296 6.95 -20.50 9.72
CA TRP A 296 5.66 -19.81 9.66
C TRP A 296 4.55 -20.56 10.39
N CYS A 297 4.53 -21.89 10.26
CA CYS A 297 3.41 -22.76 10.63
C CYS A 297 3.73 -23.73 11.80
N ASN A 298 4.80 -23.47 12.56
CA ASN A 298 5.24 -24.29 13.69
C ASN A 298 4.55 -23.98 15.02
N GLN A 299 3.48 -23.19 15.05
CA GLN A 299 2.79 -22.87 16.31
C GLN A 299 2.09 -24.09 16.92
N ASP A 300 2.03 -24.11 18.24
CA ASP A 300 1.26 -25.06 19.03
C ASP A 300 0.57 -24.33 20.21
N ALA A 301 0.02 -25.06 21.18
CA ALA A 301 -0.64 -24.51 22.36
C ALA A 301 0.22 -23.49 23.13
N HIS A 302 1.54 -23.66 23.16
CA HIS A 302 2.46 -22.86 23.97
C HIS A 302 3.48 -22.06 23.15
N ARG A 303 3.64 -22.41 21.87
CA ARG A 303 4.63 -21.80 20.97
C ARG A 303 4.00 -20.86 19.95
N ASN A 304 4.69 -19.76 19.65
CA ASN A 304 4.46 -18.90 18.49
C ASN A 304 5.43 -19.27 17.38
N ASN A 305 5.20 -18.77 16.17
CA ASN A 305 6.19 -18.98 15.12
C ASN A 305 7.46 -18.18 15.34
N ASP A 306 8.45 -18.38 14.47
CA ASP A 306 9.79 -17.81 14.60
C ASP A 306 9.77 -16.27 14.57
N TYR A 307 8.66 -15.69 14.12
CA TYR A 307 8.43 -14.24 14.06
C TYR A 307 7.51 -13.70 15.18
N GLY A 308 7.12 -14.55 16.13
CA GLY A 308 6.36 -14.17 17.32
C GLY A 308 4.83 -14.17 17.18
N TYR A 309 4.27 -14.70 16.08
CA TYR A 309 2.82 -14.76 15.88
C TYR A 309 2.23 -16.10 16.33
N LYS A 310 1.09 -16.05 17.02
CA LYS A 310 0.37 -17.24 17.49
C LYS A 310 -0.39 -17.97 16.38
N MET A 311 -0.71 -17.25 15.32
CA MET A 311 -1.43 -17.76 14.16
C MET A 311 -0.67 -17.38 12.89
N HIS A 312 -0.81 -18.21 11.87
CA HIS A 312 -0.32 -17.92 10.53
C HIS A 312 -1.35 -18.40 9.51
N PHE A 313 -1.49 -17.63 8.43
CA PHE A 313 -2.42 -17.89 7.34
C PHE A 313 -1.68 -17.81 6.01
N ASP A 314 -1.52 -18.96 5.36
CA ASP A 314 -1.06 -18.99 3.97
C ASP A 314 -2.26 -18.71 3.06
N LEU A 315 -2.13 -17.71 2.18
CA LEU A 315 -3.25 -17.18 1.40
C LEU A 315 -3.16 -17.70 -0.04
N GLU A 316 -4.24 -18.34 -0.53
CA GLU A 316 -4.26 -18.84 -1.91
C GLU A 316 -4.17 -17.66 -2.89
N ASN A 317 -3.23 -17.76 -3.82
CA ASN A 317 -2.92 -16.69 -4.78
C ASN A 317 -2.71 -17.23 -6.20
N GLY A 318 -3.15 -18.45 -6.50
CA GLY A 318 -2.96 -19.05 -7.82
C GLY A 318 -3.63 -18.26 -8.95
N ALA A 319 -4.74 -17.56 -8.68
CA ALA A 319 -5.37 -16.64 -9.63
C ALA A 319 -4.89 -15.18 -9.49
N GLY A 320 -3.86 -14.91 -8.67
CA GLY A 320 -3.31 -13.59 -8.39
C GLY A 320 -4.17 -12.69 -7.49
N GLN A 321 -5.19 -13.24 -6.82
CA GLN A 321 -6.16 -12.48 -6.04
C GLN A 321 -5.55 -11.71 -4.86
N ILE A 322 -4.50 -12.24 -4.22
CA ILE A 322 -3.80 -11.58 -3.11
C ILE A 322 -2.86 -10.50 -3.65
N ALA A 323 -2.14 -10.80 -4.73
CA ALA A 323 -1.28 -9.83 -5.40
C ALA A 323 -2.07 -8.61 -5.92
N ARG A 324 -3.29 -8.80 -6.43
CA ARG A 324 -4.20 -7.73 -6.85
C ARG A 324 -4.67 -6.82 -5.70
N LEU A 325 -4.64 -7.31 -4.46
CA LEU A 325 -4.86 -6.46 -3.27
C LEU A 325 -3.64 -5.61 -2.92
N GLY A 326 -2.49 -5.85 -3.56
CA GLY A 326 -1.21 -5.26 -3.17
C GLY A 326 -0.63 -5.87 -1.89
N TRP A 327 -1.10 -7.04 -1.47
CA TRP A 327 -0.62 -7.70 -0.25
C TRP A 327 0.67 -8.47 -0.53
N ASN A 328 1.74 -8.07 0.17
CA ASN A 328 3.02 -8.78 0.16
C ASN A 328 3.37 -9.26 1.58
N ASN A 329 2.79 -10.40 1.97
CA ASN A 329 2.94 -10.99 3.30
C ASN A 329 2.71 -9.98 4.45
N PRO A 330 1.59 -9.23 4.44
CA PRO A 330 1.34 -8.25 5.48
C PRO A 330 1.19 -8.91 6.86
N GLU A 331 1.59 -8.15 7.88
CA GLU A 331 1.14 -8.39 9.25
C GLU A 331 -0.33 -7.97 9.38
N VAL A 332 -1.15 -8.85 9.96
CA VAL A 332 -2.60 -8.65 10.08
C VAL A 332 -3.08 -8.89 11.49
N THR A 333 -4.19 -8.24 11.86
CA THR A 333 -5.02 -8.64 12.99
C THR A 333 -6.10 -9.62 12.55
N VAL A 334 -6.51 -10.51 13.46
CA VAL A 334 -7.41 -11.65 13.16
C VAL A 334 -8.70 -11.54 13.96
N GLU A 335 -9.83 -11.73 13.30
CA GLU A 335 -11.14 -11.92 13.93
C GLU A 335 -11.83 -13.15 13.30
N ILE A 336 -12.36 -14.07 14.10
CA ILE A 336 -13.18 -15.17 13.59
C ILE A 336 -14.59 -14.63 13.33
N VAL A 337 -15.09 -14.78 12.11
CA VAL A 337 -16.35 -14.17 11.65
C VAL A 337 -17.19 -15.17 10.88
N GLY A 338 -18.46 -14.81 10.62
CA GLY A 338 -19.29 -15.53 9.67
C GLY A 338 -18.73 -15.42 8.25
N CYS A 339 -18.94 -16.46 7.43
CA CYS A 339 -18.52 -16.47 6.04
C CYS A 339 -19.40 -15.56 5.19
N GLY A 340 -18.95 -14.32 5.02
CA GLY A 340 -19.54 -13.31 4.16
C GLY A 340 -18.51 -12.23 3.83
N GLY A 341 -18.44 -11.81 2.57
CA GLY A 341 -17.46 -10.86 2.09
C GLY A 341 -17.34 -10.87 0.58
N TYR A 342 -16.74 -9.82 0.03
CA TYR A 342 -16.42 -9.77 -1.41
C TYR A 342 -15.39 -10.86 -1.74
N ASN A 343 -15.71 -11.71 -2.72
CA ASN A 343 -14.87 -12.83 -3.18
C ASN A 343 -14.51 -13.88 -2.09
N THR A 344 -15.23 -13.89 -0.96
CA THR A 344 -15.13 -14.92 0.07
C THR A 344 -16.10 -16.05 -0.27
N PRO A 345 -15.71 -17.33 -0.20
CA PRO A 345 -16.66 -18.42 -0.43
C PRO A 345 -17.80 -18.37 0.59
N ASN A 346 -19.01 -18.69 0.14
CA ASN A 346 -20.16 -18.79 1.03
C ASN A 346 -20.36 -20.23 1.53
N SER A 347 -21.29 -20.40 2.48
CA SER A 347 -21.61 -21.72 3.03
C SER A 347 -22.04 -22.74 1.98
N GLY A 348 -22.80 -22.32 0.95
CA GLY A 348 -23.24 -23.20 -0.14
C GLY A 348 -22.08 -23.73 -0.99
N MET A 349 -21.01 -22.94 -1.18
CA MET A 349 -19.78 -23.40 -1.83
C MET A 349 -19.05 -24.42 -0.96
N TYR A 350 -18.90 -24.13 0.33
CA TYR A 350 -18.26 -25.06 1.27
C TYR A 350 -19.01 -26.40 1.38
N GLN A 351 -20.34 -26.41 1.22
CA GLN A 351 -21.12 -27.65 1.18
C GLN A 351 -20.75 -28.59 0.02
N GLN A 352 -20.02 -28.13 -0.99
CA GLN A 352 -19.48 -29.00 -2.04
C GLN A 352 -18.25 -29.78 -1.55
N CYS A 353 -17.57 -29.31 -0.50
CA CYS A 353 -16.37 -29.95 0.02
C CYS A 353 -16.71 -31.23 0.79
N GLN A 354 -15.86 -32.26 0.67
CA GLN A 354 -16.04 -33.54 1.34
C GLN A 354 -16.18 -33.39 2.87
N CYS A 355 -15.42 -32.47 3.48
CA CYS A 355 -15.41 -32.30 4.92
C CYS A 355 -16.67 -31.63 5.49
N ALA A 356 -17.50 -30.98 4.66
CA ALA A 356 -18.76 -30.40 5.11
C ALA A 356 -19.77 -31.46 5.59
N HIS A 357 -19.64 -32.70 5.10
CA HIS A 357 -20.54 -33.81 5.39
C HIS A 357 -20.02 -34.78 6.46
N GLN A 358 -18.82 -34.55 7.00
CA GLN A 358 -18.20 -35.45 8.00
C GLN A 358 -18.62 -35.19 9.46
N GLY A 359 -19.83 -34.65 9.68
CA GLY A 359 -20.44 -34.54 11.01
C GLY A 359 -19.80 -33.51 11.96
N LYS A 360 -18.92 -32.63 11.47
CA LYS A 360 -18.35 -31.55 12.29
C LYS A 360 -19.20 -30.27 12.15
N ARG A 361 -19.78 -29.88 13.30
CA ARG A 361 -20.66 -28.73 13.64
C ARG A 361 -20.81 -27.58 12.64
N SER A 362 -22.05 -27.10 12.51
CA SER A 362 -22.44 -25.91 11.75
C SER A 362 -21.57 -24.68 12.06
N LEU A 363 -21.33 -23.86 11.04
CA LEU A 363 -20.47 -22.66 10.97
C LEU A 363 -20.77 -21.54 12.00
N ASN A 364 -21.73 -21.72 12.91
CA ASN A 364 -22.34 -20.64 13.69
C ASN A 364 -21.97 -20.62 15.19
N ASN A 365 -20.97 -21.37 15.67
CA ASN A 365 -20.65 -21.37 17.12
C ASN A 365 -19.23 -20.86 17.41
N THR A 366 -19.12 -19.54 17.58
CA THR A 366 -17.91 -18.81 17.97
C THR A 366 -17.84 -18.63 19.48
N THR A 367 -16.84 -19.23 20.13
CA THR A 367 -16.05 -18.63 21.22
C THR A 367 -14.84 -19.52 21.51
N PHE A 368 -13.64 -18.97 21.32
CA PHE A 368 -12.44 -19.46 21.99
C PHE A 368 -12.19 -18.49 23.15
N ASN A 369 -12.16 -19.01 24.38
CA ASN A 369 -11.59 -18.33 25.54
C ASN A 369 -10.07 -18.53 25.55
#